data_AF-A0A430CL23-F1
#
_entry.id   AF-A0A430CL23-F1
#
_cell.length_a   1.000
_cell.length_b   1.000
_cell.length_c   1.000
_cell.angle_alpha   90.00
_cell.angle_beta   90.00
_cell.angle_gamma   90.00
#
_symmetry.space_group_name_H-M   'P 1'
#
loop_
_entity.id
_entity.type
_entity.pdbx_description
1 polymer ?
#
loop_
_entity_poly.entity_id
_entity_poly.type
_entity_poly.pdbx_seq_one_letter_code
_entity_poly.pdbx_strand_id
1 'polypeptide(L)'
;MELLRGQHDEIAEAVDALLILFDKPYAEVASVVGAARMQIARVVAKHLKTEDEVLLTPLRERRLMASIAGCEAIVIETRNLRLAYSEHIGVWTARAIEERWNDYVIVTRQLNRRLVALCDQKMKHFYPVALRHILSDPAAIPAQSA
;
A
#
# COMPACT_ATOMS: atom_id res chain seq x y z
N MET A 1 -8.54 12.71 5.68
CA MET A 1 -8.51 11.34 6.23
C MET A 1 -9.42 10.38 5.49
N GLU A 2 -10.64 10.79 5.16
CA GLU A 2 -11.61 9.93 4.44
C GLU A 2 -11.05 9.39 3.10
N LEU A 3 -10.32 10.21 2.34
CA LEU A 3 -9.69 9.76 1.09
C LEU A 3 -8.70 8.59 1.30
N LEU A 4 -7.75 8.72 2.23
CA LEU A 4 -6.77 7.66 2.50
C LEU A 4 -7.44 6.41 3.09
N ARG A 5 -8.52 6.57 3.87
CA ARG A 5 -9.33 5.48 4.38
C ARG A 5 -10.01 4.72 3.25
N GLY A 6 -10.71 5.43 2.37
CA GLY A 6 -11.36 4.82 1.21
C GLY A 6 -10.36 4.09 0.30
N GLN A 7 -9.13 4.60 0.16
CA GLN A 7 -8.09 3.90 -0.58
C GLN A 7 -7.58 2.63 0.12
N HIS A 8 -7.55 2.59 1.46
CA HIS A 8 -7.24 1.36 2.20
C HIS A 8 -8.36 0.33 2.04
N ASP A 9 -9.61 0.78 2.04
CA ASP A 9 -10.77 -0.08 1.77
C ASP A 9 -10.70 -0.64 0.32
N GLU A 10 -10.41 0.20 -0.68
CA GLU A 10 -10.17 -0.23 -2.07
C GLU A 10 -9.04 -1.29 -2.19
N ILE A 11 -7.97 -1.15 -1.39
CA ILE A 11 -6.88 -2.14 -1.34
C ILE A 11 -7.37 -3.45 -0.72
N ALA A 12 -8.08 -3.39 0.41
CA ALA A 12 -8.60 -4.57 1.09
C ALA A 12 -9.57 -5.35 0.19
N GLU A 13 -10.51 -4.65 -0.46
CA GLU A 13 -11.44 -5.24 -1.42
C GLU A 13 -10.73 -5.93 -2.60
N ALA A 14 -9.69 -5.29 -3.16
CA ALA A 14 -8.91 -5.87 -4.25
C ALA A 14 -8.12 -7.11 -3.80
N VAL A 15 -7.60 -7.10 -2.58
CA VAL A 15 -6.93 -8.27 -1.97
C VAL A 15 -7.93 -9.40 -1.76
N ASP A 16 -9.08 -9.13 -1.15
CA ASP A 16 -10.12 -10.14 -0.89
C ASP A 16 -10.65 -10.77 -2.16
N ALA A 17 -10.87 -9.96 -3.21
CA ALA A 17 -11.26 -10.45 -4.53
C ALA A 17 -10.23 -11.44 -5.10
N LEU A 18 -8.93 -11.18 -4.93
CA LEU A 18 -7.89 -12.14 -5.33
C LEU A 18 -7.87 -13.38 -4.44
N LEU A 19 -8.07 -13.24 -3.13
CA LEU A 19 -8.07 -14.36 -2.19
C LEU A 19 -9.19 -15.37 -2.46
N ILE A 20 -10.37 -14.89 -2.87
CA ILE A 20 -11.50 -15.75 -3.27
C ILE A 20 -11.12 -16.64 -4.47
N LEU A 21 -10.30 -16.14 -5.39
CA LEU A 21 -9.82 -16.94 -6.54
C LEU A 21 -8.89 -18.08 -6.10
N PHE A 22 -8.19 -17.92 -4.98
CA PHE A 22 -7.24 -18.91 -4.49
C PHE A 22 -7.89 -20.16 -3.89
N ASP A 23 -9.19 -20.13 -3.66
CA ASP A 23 -9.95 -21.29 -3.19
C ASP A 23 -10.41 -22.20 -4.35
N LYS A 24 -10.02 -21.86 -5.59
CA LYS A 24 -10.36 -22.60 -6.82
C LYS A 24 -9.11 -23.17 -7.50
N PRO A 25 -9.25 -24.25 -8.29
CA PRO A 25 -8.21 -24.70 -9.20
C PRO A 25 -7.82 -23.62 -10.22
N TYR A 26 -6.54 -23.57 -10.61
CA TYR A 26 -6.05 -22.57 -11.59
C TYR A 26 -6.86 -22.57 -12.89
N ALA A 27 -7.25 -23.75 -13.40
CA ALA A 27 -8.04 -23.88 -14.63
C ALA A 27 -9.35 -23.09 -14.62
N GLU A 28 -9.96 -22.89 -13.44
CA GLU A 28 -11.22 -22.14 -13.29
C GLU A 28 -11.00 -20.62 -13.21
N VAL A 29 -9.79 -20.18 -12.86
CA VAL A 29 -9.47 -18.76 -12.60
C VAL A 29 -8.42 -18.18 -13.55
N ALA A 30 -7.88 -18.99 -14.46
CA ALA A 30 -6.79 -18.62 -15.35
C ALA A 30 -7.06 -17.33 -16.14
N SER A 31 -8.31 -17.12 -16.57
CA SER A 31 -8.72 -15.93 -17.34
C SER A 31 -8.82 -14.65 -16.49
N VAL A 32 -8.96 -14.75 -15.17
CA VAL A 32 -9.26 -13.60 -14.29
C VAL A 32 -8.16 -13.29 -13.29
N VAL A 33 -7.30 -14.24 -12.94
CA VAL A 33 -6.25 -14.04 -11.92
C VAL A 33 -5.27 -12.94 -12.30
N GLY A 34 -4.92 -12.81 -13.58
CA GLY A 34 -4.05 -11.73 -14.08
C GLY A 34 -4.67 -10.35 -13.86
N ALA A 35 -5.97 -10.20 -14.15
CA ALA A 35 -6.69 -8.95 -13.95
C ALA A 35 -6.80 -8.58 -12.46
N ALA A 36 -7.08 -9.55 -11.59
CA ALA A 36 -7.12 -9.33 -10.14
C ALA A 36 -5.78 -8.83 -9.59
N ARG A 37 -4.65 -9.41 -10.03
CA ARG A 37 -3.30 -8.93 -9.67
C ARG A 37 -3.06 -7.49 -10.12
N MET A 38 -3.43 -7.18 -11.36
CA MET A 38 -3.28 -5.82 -11.91
C MET A 38 -4.13 -4.79 -11.16
N GLN A 39 -5.30 -5.19 -10.68
CA GLN A 39 -6.15 -4.32 -9.89
C GLN A 39 -5.49 -3.93 -8.57
N ILE A 40 -4.88 -4.88 -7.85
CA ILE A 40 -4.11 -4.59 -6.62
C ILE A 40 -2.98 -3.60 -6.92
N ALA A 41 -2.17 -3.86 -7.96
CA ALA A 41 -1.08 -2.95 -8.34
C ALA A 41 -1.57 -1.53 -8.62
N ARG A 42 -2.72 -1.39 -9.30
CA ARG A 42 -3.33 -0.10 -9.62
C ARG A 42 -3.77 0.66 -8.37
N VAL A 43 -4.52 0.02 -7.47
CA VAL A 43 -5.02 0.69 -6.26
C VAL A 43 -3.88 1.04 -5.30
N VAL A 44 -2.86 0.19 -5.19
CA VAL A 44 -1.66 0.49 -4.40
C VAL A 44 -0.87 1.65 -5.00
N ALA A 45 -0.68 1.69 -6.32
CA ALA A 45 0.02 2.80 -6.97
C ALA A 45 -0.70 4.14 -6.78
N LYS A 46 -2.04 4.15 -6.94
CA LYS A 46 -2.89 5.31 -6.64
C LYS A 46 -2.72 5.75 -5.18
N HIS A 47 -2.78 4.80 -4.25
CA HIS A 47 -2.63 5.07 -2.82
C HIS A 47 -1.27 5.69 -2.47
N LEU A 48 -0.17 5.09 -2.95
CA LEU A 48 1.19 5.59 -2.67
C LEU A 48 1.40 7.01 -3.17
N LYS A 49 0.85 7.34 -4.34
CA LYS A 49 0.89 8.71 -4.86
C LYS A 49 0.15 9.67 -3.92
N THR A 50 -1.07 9.35 -3.52
CA THR A 50 -1.86 10.18 -2.60
C THR A 50 -1.19 10.31 -1.23
N GLU A 51 -0.64 9.23 -0.67
CA GLU A 51 0.10 9.26 0.60
C GLU A 51 1.32 10.18 0.52
N ASP A 52 2.07 10.12 -0.57
CA ASP A 52 3.25 10.97 -0.75
C ASP A 52 2.88 12.46 -0.86
N GLU A 53 1.85 12.79 -1.65
CA GLU A 53 1.38 14.16 -1.85
C GLU A 53 0.77 14.77 -0.57
N VAL A 54 -0.06 14.00 0.15
CA VAL A 54 -0.85 14.52 1.28
C VAL A 54 -0.08 14.48 2.60
N LEU A 55 0.85 13.54 2.77
CA LEU A 55 1.54 13.33 4.05
C LEU A 55 3.05 13.45 3.93
N LEU A 56 3.69 12.61 3.12
CA LEU A 56 5.15 12.47 3.18
C LEU A 56 5.87 13.73 2.66
N THR A 57 5.40 14.33 1.58
CA THR A 57 5.97 15.57 1.04
C THR A 57 5.85 16.73 2.04
N PRO A 58 4.65 17.05 2.58
CA PRO A 58 4.53 18.07 3.64
C PRO A 58 5.43 17.81 4.85
N LEU A 59 5.53 16.56 5.31
CA LEU A 59 6.42 16.22 6.43
C LEU A 59 7.91 16.39 6.09
N ARG A 60 8.32 16.08 4.86
CA ARG A 60 9.71 16.27 4.40
C ARG A 60 10.06 17.75 4.26
N GLU A 61 9.21 18.53 3.61
CA GLU A 61 9.41 19.97 3.38
C GLU A 61 9.55 20.73 4.70
N ARG A 62 8.76 20.35 5.71
CA ARG A 62 8.80 20.94 7.05
C ARG A 62 9.79 20.27 8.01
N ARG A 63 10.54 19.27 7.54
CA ARG A 63 11.51 18.49 8.35
C ARG A 63 10.89 17.85 9.60
N LEU A 64 9.60 17.50 9.54
CA LEU A 64 8.84 16.96 10.66
C LEU A 64 8.94 15.43 10.79
N MET A 65 9.46 14.74 9.76
CA MET A 65 9.58 13.27 9.75
C MET A 65 10.26 12.71 11.02
N ALA A 66 11.36 13.34 11.47
CA ALA A 66 12.11 12.91 12.65
C ALA A 66 11.39 13.17 13.98
N SER A 67 10.38 14.06 13.99
CA SER A 67 9.59 14.35 15.19
C SER A 67 8.44 13.37 15.41
N ILE A 68 8.17 12.49 14.45
CA ILE A 68 7.12 11.48 14.54
C ILE A 68 7.76 10.13 14.87
N ALA A 69 7.55 9.67 16.11
CA ALA A 69 8.03 8.37 16.54
C ALA A 69 7.55 7.24 15.61
N GLY A 70 8.48 6.41 15.15
CA GLY A 70 8.19 5.28 14.25
C GLY A 70 7.94 5.65 12.78
N CYS A 71 8.01 6.93 12.40
CA CYS A 71 7.82 7.35 11.01
C CYS A 71 8.83 6.69 10.06
N GLU A 72 10.10 6.70 10.42
CA GLU A 72 11.16 6.06 9.62
C GLU A 72 10.90 4.56 9.43
N ALA A 73 10.50 3.85 10.48
CA ALA A 73 10.19 2.42 10.41
C ALA A 73 9.04 2.13 9.43
N ILE A 74 7.99 2.96 9.41
CA ILE A 74 6.86 2.81 8.49
C ILE A 74 7.26 3.10 7.04
N VAL A 75 8.11 4.11 6.82
CA VAL A 75 8.64 4.44 5.49
C VAL A 75 9.51 3.30 4.97
N ILE A 76 10.38 2.74 5.81
CA ILE A 76 11.22 1.58 5.50
C ILE A 76 10.35 0.36 5.18
N GLU A 77 9.34 0.04 6.00
CA GLU A 77 8.48 -1.11 5.74
C GLU A 77 7.67 -0.94 4.45
N THR A 78 7.20 0.28 4.15
CA THR A 78 6.54 0.59 2.87
C THR A 78 7.48 0.34 1.69
N ARG A 79 8.74 0.77 1.79
CA ARG A 79 9.76 0.51 0.76
C ARG A 79 10.05 -0.98 0.61
N ASN A 80 10.26 -1.69 1.71
CA ASN A 80 10.56 -3.12 1.72
C ASN A 80 9.43 -3.93 1.09
N LEU A 81 8.18 -3.60 1.42
CA LEU A 81 7.02 -4.27 0.86
C LEU A 81 6.90 -4.00 -0.65
N ARG A 82 7.17 -2.78 -1.11
CA ARG A 82 7.22 -2.46 -2.55
C ARG A 82 8.29 -3.27 -3.28
N LEU A 83 9.48 -3.43 -2.68
CA LEU A 83 10.55 -4.26 -3.25
C LEU A 83 10.12 -5.73 -3.32
N ALA A 84 9.49 -6.25 -2.27
CA ALA A 84 8.96 -7.61 -2.25
C ALA A 84 7.88 -7.85 -3.33
N TYR A 85 6.99 -6.89 -3.58
CA TYR A 85 6.04 -6.96 -4.70
C TYR A 85 6.74 -6.90 -6.07
N SER A 86 7.77 -6.08 -6.21
CA SER A 86 8.54 -6.00 -7.46
C SER A 86 9.23 -7.34 -7.78
N GLU A 87 9.84 -7.96 -6.77
CA GLU A 87 10.44 -9.29 -6.89
C GLU A 87 9.38 -10.35 -7.20
N HIS A 88 8.26 -10.33 -6.47
CA HIS A 88 7.13 -11.24 -6.68
C HIS A 88 6.62 -11.19 -8.13
N ILE A 89 6.45 -10.00 -8.70
CA ILE A 89 6.03 -9.83 -10.10
C ILE A 89 7.07 -10.43 -11.06
N GLY A 90 8.36 -10.23 -10.80
CA GLY A 90 9.44 -10.78 -11.63
C GLY A 90 9.52 -12.31 -11.58
N VAL A 91 9.28 -12.91 -10.41
CA VAL A 91 9.30 -14.37 -10.21
C VAL A 91 8.06 -15.05 -10.77
N TRP A 92 6.89 -14.44 -10.59
CA TRP A 92 5.59 -15.05 -10.89
C TRP A 92 5.00 -14.58 -12.23
N THR A 93 5.61 -15.07 -13.30
CA THR A 93 5.07 -14.99 -14.67
C THR A 93 3.78 -15.80 -14.80
N ALA A 94 2.97 -15.56 -15.84
CA ALA A 94 1.74 -16.33 -16.08
C ALA A 94 2.00 -17.85 -16.13
N ARG A 95 3.06 -18.25 -16.83
CA ARG A 95 3.51 -19.64 -16.91
C ARG A 95 3.93 -20.19 -15.53
N ALA A 96 4.71 -19.44 -14.77
CA ALA A 96 5.15 -19.89 -13.44
C ALA A 96 3.99 -20.06 -12.45
N ILE A 97 2.94 -19.23 -12.59
CA ILE A 97 1.70 -19.33 -11.80
C ILE A 97 0.91 -20.58 -12.18
N GLU A 98 0.77 -20.86 -13.47
CA GLU A 98 0.10 -22.06 -13.96
C GLU A 98 0.80 -23.33 -13.48
N GLU A 99 2.12 -23.41 -13.65
CA GLU A 99 2.92 -24.59 -13.28
C GLU A 99 2.99 -24.82 -11.76
N ARG A 100 2.89 -23.75 -10.95
CA ARG A 100 3.12 -23.80 -9.50
C ARG A 100 2.04 -23.02 -8.72
N TRP A 101 0.78 -23.29 -9.06
CA TRP A 101 -0.37 -22.57 -8.50
C TRP A 101 -0.40 -22.53 -6.97
N ASN A 102 -0.20 -23.67 -6.31
CA ASN A 102 -0.28 -23.76 -4.84
C ASN A 102 0.83 -22.92 -4.16
N ASP A 103 2.05 -22.95 -4.69
CA ASP A 103 3.16 -22.16 -4.18
C ASP A 103 2.88 -20.66 -4.35
N TYR A 104 2.38 -20.27 -5.54
CA TYR A 104 1.95 -18.92 -5.81
C TYR A 104 0.89 -18.43 -4.83
N VAL A 105 -0.13 -19.25 -4.54
CA VAL A 105 -1.19 -18.94 -3.58
C VAL A 105 -0.61 -18.68 -2.19
N ILE A 106 0.30 -19.56 -1.71
CA ILE A 106 0.90 -19.45 -0.37
C ILE A 106 1.68 -18.14 -0.24
N VAL A 107 2.60 -17.87 -1.16
CA VAL A 107 3.47 -16.68 -1.07
C VAL A 107 2.68 -15.40 -1.28
N THR A 108 1.67 -15.41 -2.16
CA THR A 108 0.83 -14.23 -2.41
C THR A 108 -0.09 -13.93 -1.22
N ARG A 109 -0.61 -14.95 -0.52
CA ARG A 109 -1.34 -14.78 0.74
C ARG A 109 -0.49 -14.09 1.80
N GLN A 110 0.76 -14.53 1.96
CA GLN A 110 1.69 -13.92 2.93
C GLN A 110 1.98 -12.45 2.59
N LEU A 111 2.24 -12.17 1.32
CA LEU A 111 2.55 -10.81 0.86
C LEU A 111 1.35 -9.85 1.04
N ASN A 112 0.15 -10.29 0.66
CA ASN A 112 -1.07 -9.50 0.80
C ASN A 112 -1.46 -9.28 2.28
N ARG A 113 -1.22 -10.25 3.16
CA ARG A 113 -1.41 -10.05 4.62
C ARG A 113 -0.52 -8.93 5.16
N ARG A 114 0.74 -8.86 4.71
CA ARG A 114 1.64 -7.76 5.08
C ARG A 114 1.16 -6.42 4.56
N LEU A 115 0.63 -6.36 3.34
CA LEU A 115 0.04 -5.16 2.77
C LEU A 115 -1.14 -4.63 3.61
N VAL A 116 -2.10 -5.50 3.92
CA VAL A 116 -3.27 -5.12 4.72
C VAL A 116 -2.85 -4.70 6.13
N ALA A 117 -1.94 -5.44 6.77
CA ALA A 117 -1.42 -5.09 8.10
C ALA A 117 -0.72 -3.72 8.12
N LEU A 118 0.05 -3.40 7.08
CA LEU A 118 0.70 -2.09 6.97
C LEU A 118 -0.32 -0.96 6.77
N CYS A 119 -1.36 -1.16 5.97
CA CYS A 119 -2.46 -0.19 5.81
C CYS A 119 -3.12 0.09 7.17
N ASP A 120 -3.45 -0.97 7.89
CA ASP A 120 -4.01 -0.92 9.23
C ASP A 120 -3.13 -0.14 10.21
N GLN A 121 -1.84 -0.46 10.25
CA GLN A 121 -0.87 0.22 11.12
C GLN A 121 -0.78 1.71 10.78
N LYS A 122 -0.73 2.06 9.49
CA LYS A 122 -0.70 3.44 9.03
C LYS A 122 -1.95 4.21 9.45
N MET A 123 -3.12 3.61 9.25
CA MET A 123 -4.41 4.22 9.57
C MET A 123 -4.60 4.46 11.08
N LYS A 124 -4.22 3.47 11.90
CA LYS A 124 -4.42 3.50 13.36
C LYS A 124 -3.39 4.37 14.06
N HIS A 125 -2.13 4.36 13.60
CA HIS A 125 -1.03 4.92 14.38
C HIS A 125 -0.29 6.07 13.67
N PHE A 126 -0.10 6.00 12.35
CA PHE A 126 0.73 6.99 11.65
C PHE A 126 -0.06 8.22 11.22
N TYR A 127 -1.11 8.04 10.42
CA TYR A 127 -1.83 9.16 9.81
C TYR A 127 -2.42 10.15 10.83
N PRO A 128 -3.01 9.72 11.96
CA PRO A 128 -3.50 10.67 12.96
C PRO A 128 -2.39 11.54 13.54
N VAL A 129 -1.18 10.99 13.73
CA VAL A 129 -0.03 11.73 14.26
C VAL A 129 0.53 12.65 13.18
N ALA A 130 0.80 12.13 11.99
CA ALA A 130 1.32 12.89 10.85
C ALA A 130 0.47 14.13 10.55
N LEU A 131 -0.85 13.99 10.52
CA LEU A 131 -1.75 15.12 10.29
C LEU A 131 -1.72 16.13 11.43
N ARG A 132 -1.66 15.70 12.69
CA ARG A 132 -1.51 16.64 13.80
C ARG A 132 -0.23 17.47 13.66
N HIS A 133 0.88 16.86 13.27
CA HIS A 133 2.13 17.60 13.03
C HIS A 133 2.00 18.59 11.86
N ILE A 134 1.36 18.19 10.76
CA ILE A 134 1.12 19.07 9.60
C ILE A 134 0.18 20.24 9.96
N LEU A 135 -0.83 20.00 10.79
CA LEU A 135 -1.82 21.03 11.16
C LEU A 135 -1.34 21.95 12.30
N SER A 136 -0.45 21.47 13.17
CA SER A 136 0.00 22.20 14.37
C SER A 136 1.26 23.03 14.16
N ASP A 137 1.88 22.97 12.99
CA ASP A 137 3.06 23.79 12.64
C ASP A 137 2.62 25.15 12.05
N PRO A 138 2.77 26.28 12.78
CA PRO A 138 2.28 27.59 12.38
C PRO A 138 3.12 28.28 11.27
N ALA A 139 4.14 27.62 10.71
CA ALA A 139 4.85 28.13 9.52
C ALA A 139 3.98 28.18 8.23
N ALA A 140 2.67 27.90 8.34
CA ALA A 140 1.70 27.80 7.25
C ALA A 140 0.88 29.09 7.00
N ILE A 141 1.48 30.28 7.11
CA ILE A 141 0.96 31.45 6.40
C ILE A 141 1.99 31.83 5.34
N PRO A 142 1.78 31.50 4.05
CA PRO A 142 2.52 32.19 3.01
C PRO A 142 2.17 33.67 3.13
N ALA A 143 3.18 34.51 3.35
CA ALA A 143 3.03 35.96 3.30
C ALA A 143 2.37 36.31 1.95
N GLN A 144 1.13 36.78 2.00
CA GLN A 144 0.55 37.48 0.86
C GLN A 144 1.30 38.79 0.76
N SER A 145 2.24 38.86 -0.17
CA SER A 145 2.91 40.11 -0.53
C SER A 145 1.87 41.06 -1.10
N ALA A 146 1.74 42.21 -0.43
CA ALA A 146 1.02 43.39 -0.89
C ALA A 146 1.69 44.04 -2.11
#